data_AF-A0A3P6T6M0-F1
#
_entry.id   AF-A0A3P6T6M0-F1
#
_cell.length_a   1.000
_cell.length_b   1.000
_cell.length_c   1.000
_cell.angle_alpha   90.00
_cell.angle_beta   90.00
_cell.angle_gamma   90.00
#
_symmetry.space_group_name_H-M   'P 1'
#
loop_
_entity.id
_entity.type
_entity.pdbx_description
1 polymer ?
#
loop_
_entity_poly.entity_id
_entity_poly.type
_entity_poly.pdbx_seq_one_letter_code
_entity_poly.pdbx_strand_id
1 'polypeptide(L)'
;MKLSTGRLRAFCRQRDLAHRSHCAMSAESLYAAVNEVLKRLVAEAIAVDKCAKIVHKTTKKKIASTKMEEILTTAKDELQESVLNGVSQVIHNDEVLEGMVNLKNLIEESPKDVKGWRPSGIPSDDISGHLQPVMFDIEENLIRLRCRLESELEKKRSFYKETEDRAQAAMREVTFFNHMVRSLP
;
A
#
# COMPACT_ATOMS: atom_id res chain seq x y z
N MET A 1 -27.59 12.04 -3.32
CA MET A 1 -27.12 12.13 -1.92
C MET A 1 -26.03 13.19 -1.82
N LYS A 2 -26.32 14.38 -1.25
CA LYS A 2 -25.31 15.42 -1.00
C LYS A 2 -24.76 15.21 0.41
N LEU A 3 -23.59 14.59 0.54
CA LEU A 3 -22.87 14.56 1.81
C LEU A 3 -22.46 16.00 2.14
N SER A 4 -22.89 16.51 3.30
CA SER A 4 -22.59 17.88 3.72
C SER A 4 -21.08 18.02 3.91
N THR A 5 -20.53 19.14 3.46
CA THR A 5 -19.11 19.53 3.58
C THR A 5 -18.58 19.50 5.03
N GLY A 6 -19.47 19.48 6.03
CA GLY A 6 -19.13 19.26 7.44
C GLY A 6 -18.74 17.82 7.77
N ARG A 7 -19.39 16.79 7.17
CA ARG A 7 -19.04 15.38 7.41
C ARG A 7 -17.69 15.00 6.82
N LEU A 8 -17.35 15.53 5.64
CA LEU A 8 -16.05 15.29 5.02
C LEU A 8 -14.90 15.90 5.83
N ARG A 9 -15.07 17.11 6.38
CA ARG A 9 -14.05 17.72 7.26
C ARG A 9 -13.89 17.00 8.59
N ALA A 10 -14.99 16.52 9.17
CA ALA A 10 -14.94 15.72 10.39
C ALA A 10 -14.21 14.39 10.16
N PHE A 11 -14.49 13.71 9.04
CA PHE A 11 -13.85 12.45 8.67
C PHE A 11 -12.35 12.63 8.39
N CYS A 12 -11.94 13.69 7.67
CA CYS A 12 -10.51 14.00 7.49
C CYS A 12 -9.81 14.28 8.83
N ARG A 13 -10.41 15.07 9.73
CA ARG A 13 -9.81 15.34 11.05
C ARG A 13 -9.70 14.09 11.91
N GLN A 14 -10.68 13.19 11.85
CA GLN A 14 -10.64 11.91 12.58
C GLN A 14 -9.57 10.97 12.02
N ARG A 15 -9.40 10.95 10.69
CA ARG A 15 -8.34 10.19 10.02
C ARG A 15 -6.95 10.74 10.35
N ASP A 16 -6.79 12.06 10.38
CA ASP A 16 -5.53 12.72 10.76
C ASP A 16 -5.17 12.49 12.23
N LEU A 17 -6.17 12.47 13.13
CA LEU A 17 -5.97 12.16 14.55
C LEU A 17 -5.59 10.69 14.77
N ALA A 18 -6.25 9.75 14.10
CA ALA A 18 -5.91 8.33 14.16
C ALA A 18 -4.52 8.05 13.57
N HIS A 19 -4.19 8.70 12.44
CA HIS A 19 -2.87 8.59 11.83
C HIS A 19 -1.77 9.13 12.77
N ARG A 20 -2.02 10.24 13.48
CA ARG A 20 -1.08 10.80 14.45
C ARG A 20 -0.90 9.91 15.68
N SER A 21 -1.98 9.34 16.22
CA SER A 21 -1.88 8.44 17.38
C SER A 21 -1.18 7.11 17.06
N HIS A 22 -1.38 6.56 15.86
CA HIS A 22 -0.70 5.34 15.42
C HIS A 22 0.77 5.54 15.06
N CYS A 23 1.11 6.72 14.52
CA CYS A 23 2.49 7.12 14.29
C CYS A 23 3.27 7.27 15.62
N ALA A 24 2.63 7.86 16.65
CA ALA A 24 3.20 7.99 17.98
C ALA A 24 3.51 6.63 18.63
N MET A 25 2.57 5.68 18.62
CA MET A 25 2.79 4.35 19.23
C MET A 25 3.92 3.54 18.55
N SER A 26 4.10 3.69 17.24
CA SER A 26 5.13 2.94 16.49
C SER A 26 6.52 3.52 16.74
N ALA A 27 6.64 4.85 16.81
CA ALA A 27 7.83 5.53 17.27
C ALA A 27 8.21 5.09 18.68
N GLU A 28 7.23 5.10 19.60
CA GLU A 28 7.40 4.73 21.01
C GLU A 28 7.94 3.30 21.18
N SER A 29 7.49 2.35 20.36
CA SER A 29 7.99 0.97 20.41
C SER A 29 9.46 0.85 19.98
N LEU A 30 9.89 1.57 18.93
CA LEU A 30 11.27 1.55 18.49
C LEU A 30 12.19 2.23 19.50
N TYR A 31 11.77 3.38 20.03
CA TYR A 31 12.45 4.08 21.12
C TYR A 31 12.60 3.21 22.35
N ALA A 32 11.55 2.51 22.77
CA ALA A 32 11.59 1.62 23.92
C ALA A 32 12.60 0.48 23.72
N ALA A 33 12.61 -0.15 22.53
CA ALA A 33 13.55 -1.22 22.21
C ALA A 33 15.01 -0.73 22.23
N VAL A 34 15.29 0.41 21.61
CA VAL A 34 16.64 1.01 21.63
C VAL A 34 17.07 1.37 23.04
N ASN A 35 16.18 1.97 23.83
CA ASN A 35 16.46 2.34 25.21
C ASN A 35 16.77 1.11 26.08
N GLU A 36 16.05 0.01 25.91
CA GLU A 36 16.32 -1.23 26.63
C GLU A 36 17.68 -1.85 26.28
N VAL A 37 18.05 -1.86 24.99
CA VAL A 37 19.39 -2.32 24.57
C VAL A 37 20.48 -1.41 25.15
N LEU A 38 20.26 -0.10 25.12
CA LEU A 38 21.21 0.89 25.61
C LEU A 38 21.42 0.78 27.13
N LYS A 39 20.35 0.60 27.91
CA LYS A 39 20.45 0.34 29.36
C LYS A 39 21.30 -0.89 29.66
N ARG A 40 21.09 -1.99 28.92
CA ARG A 40 21.88 -3.22 29.09
C ARG A 40 23.34 -3.01 28.74
N LEU A 41 23.62 -2.34 27.62
CA LEU A 41 24.98 -2.02 27.18
C LEU A 41 25.71 -1.14 28.20
N VAL A 42 25.04 -0.11 28.71
CA VAL A 42 25.57 0.76 29.76
C VAL A 42 25.86 -0.01 31.05
N ALA A 43 24.95 -0.87 31.49
CA ALA A 43 25.12 -1.67 32.69
C ALA A 43 26.28 -2.67 32.60
N GLU A 44 26.47 -3.27 31.41
CA GLU A 44 27.47 -4.31 31.23
C GLU A 44 28.86 -3.76 30.85
N ALA A 45 28.93 -2.80 29.93
CA ALA A 45 30.19 -2.30 29.38
C ALA A 45 30.79 -1.15 30.21
N ILE A 46 29.95 -0.32 30.82
CA ILE A 46 30.34 0.90 31.55
C ILE A 46 30.22 0.67 33.06
N ALA A 47 30.83 -0.42 33.53
CA ALA A 47 30.90 -0.77 34.95
C ALA A 47 32.16 -0.18 35.59
N VAL A 48 32.01 0.39 36.80
CA VAL A 48 33.09 1.05 37.57
C VAL A 48 34.34 0.19 37.66
N ASP A 49 34.19 -1.09 38.01
CA ASP A 49 35.32 -2.01 38.16
C ASP A 49 36.05 -2.27 36.85
N LYS A 50 35.32 -2.38 35.73
CA LYS A 50 35.91 -2.63 34.40
C LYS A 50 36.69 -1.41 33.94
N CYS A 51 36.09 -0.23 34.04
CA CYS A 51 36.71 1.04 33.65
C CYS A 51 37.92 1.35 34.54
N ALA A 52 37.81 1.19 35.85
CA ALA A 52 38.92 1.40 36.78
C ALA A 52 40.10 0.46 36.49
N LYS A 53 39.84 -0.81 36.18
CA LYS A 53 40.88 -1.77 35.76
C LYS A 53 41.58 -1.34 34.48
N ILE A 54 40.83 -0.89 33.47
CA ILE A 54 41.40 -0.43 32.19
C ILE A 54 42.25 0.82 32.40
N VAL A 55 41.73 1.84 33.09
CA VAL A 55 42.48 3.08 33.34
C VAL A 55 43.75 2.78 34.13
N HIS A 56 43.70 1.92 35.14
CA HIS A 56 44.89 1.52 35.87
C HIS A 56 45.89 0.78 34.99
N LYS A 57 45.43 -0.16 34.14
CA LYS A 57 46.29 -0.90 33.21
C LYS A 57 47.06 0.04 32.28
N THR A 58 46.38 1.06 31.76
CA THR A 58 46.91 2.02 30.77
C THR A 58 47.73 3.13 31.40
N THR A 59 47.25 3.73 32.49
CA THR A 59 47.86 4.94 33.09
C THR A 59 48.75 4.66 34.29
N LYS A 60 48.73 3.43 34.83
CA LYS A 60 49.35 3.01 36.10
C LYS A 60 48.90 3.80 37.34
N LYS A 61 47.92 4.70 37.21
CA LYS A 61 47.35 5.48 38.31
C LYS A 61 46.11 4.79 38.86
N LYS A 62 45.88 4.91 40.16
CA LYS A 62 44.65 4.45 40.80
C LYS A 62 43.74 5.66 40.99
N ILE A 63 42.56 5.60 40.38
CA ILE A 63 41.52 6.62 40.55
C ILE A 63 40.65 6.19 41.74
N ALA A 64 40.25 7.14 42.58
CA ALA A 64 39.30 6.88 43.65
C ALA A 64 37.96 6.40 43.06
N SER A 65 37.31 5.40 43.68
CA SER A 65 36.04 4.83 43.17
C SER A 65 34.99 5.91 42.95
N THR A 66 34.86 6.85 43.88
CA THR A 66 33.93 7.98 43.81
C THR A 66 34.18 8.86 42.58
N LYS A 67 35.44 9.14 42.25
CA LYS A 67 35.79 9.91 41.04
C LYS A 67 35.53 9.14 39.75
N MET A 68 35.71 7.81 39.76
CA MET A 68 35.32 6.98 38.62
C MET A 68 33.80 6.95 38.45
N GLU A 69 33.04 6.81 39.53
CA GLU A 69 31.58 6.84 39.52
C GLU A 69 31.02 8.17 38.99
N GLU A 70 31.58 9.30 39.42
CA GLU A 70 31.23 10.63 38.87
C GLU A 70 31.45 10.68 37.35
N ILE A 71 32.64 10.31 36.86
CA ILE A 71 32.98 10.33 35.43
C ILE A 71 32.05 9.40 34.64
N LEU A 72 31.82 8.19 35.14
CA LEU A 72 30.98 7.22 34.45
C LEU A 72 29.51 7.62 34.45
N THR A 73 29.02 8.34 35.47
CA THR A 73 27.64 8.83 35.47
C THR A 73 27.46 9.86 34.35
N THR A 74 28.34 10.86 34.26
CA THR A 74 28.31 11.84 33.17
C THR A 74 28.45 11.18 31.79
N ALA A 75 29.39 10.26 31.63
CA ALA A 75 29.59 9.57 30.36
C ALA A 75 28.38 8.70 29.96
N LYS A 76 27.67 8.12 30.93
CA LYS A 76 26.43 7.35 30.69
C LYS A 76 25.31 8.25 30.22
N ASP A 77 25.11 9.38 30.86
CA ASP A 77 24.06 10.34 30.52
C ASP A 77 24.30 10.93 29.13
N GLU A 78 25.53 11.37 28.83
CA GLU A 78 25.91 11.90 27.51
C GLU A 78 25.76 10.85 26.40
N LEU A 79 26.16 9.59 26.66
CA LEU A 79 25.97 8.50 25.71
C LEU A 79 24.47 8.23 25.48
N GLN A 80 23.68 8.22 26.55
CA GLN A 80 22.23 8.00 26.45
C GLN A 80 21.55 9.09 25.63
N GLU A 81 21.85 10.34 25.93
CA GLU A 81 21.32 11.49 25.18
C GLU A 81 21.75 11.46 23.72
N SER A 82 23.05 11.22 23.45
CA SER A 82 23.59 11.20 22.09
C SER A 82 22.95 10.10 21.24
N VAL A 83 22.82 8.88 21.77
CA VAL A 83 22.21 7.75 21.05
C VAL A 83 20.72 8.00 20.81
N LEU A 84 19.98 8.46 21.81
CA LEU A 84 18.55 8.74 21.66
C LEU A 84 18.28 9.88 20.68
N ASN A 85 19.10 10.92 20.69
CA ASN A 85 19.02 12.01 19.72
C ASN A 85 19.34 11.54 18.29
N GLY A 86 20.36 10.69 18.13
CA GLY A 86 20.68 10.09 16.83
C GLY A 86 19.54 9.23 16.29
N VAL A 87 18.94 8.40 17.15
CA VAL A 87 17.77 7.58 16.80
C VAL A 87 16.58 8.46 16.43
N SER A 88 16.35 9.55 17.17
CA SER A 88 15.33 10.54 16.82
C SER A 88 15.52 11.08 15.41
N GLN A 89 16.74 11.47 15.05
CA GLN A 89 17.01 12.02 13.72
C GLN A 89 16.72 10.99 12.61
N VAL A 90 17.14 9.73 12.78
CA VAL A 90 16.84 8.66 11.81
C VAL A 90 15.34 8.44 11.66
N ILE A 91 14.62 8.40 12.78
CA ILE A 91 13.17 8.21 12.79
C ILE A 91 12.43 9.33 12.05
N HIS A 92 12.88 10.58 12.21
CA HIS A 92 12.19 11.75 11.65
C HIS A 92 12.66 12.13 10.24
N ASN A 93 13.89 11.82 9.84
CA ASN A 93 14.44 12.24 8.55
C ASN A 93 14.23 11.22 7.42
N ASP A 94 14.17 9.93 7.73
CA ASP A 94 14.24 8.87 6.71
C ASP A 94 12.87 8.29 6.33
N GLU A 95 11.77 9.03 6.57
CA GLU A 95 10.39 8.57 6.34
C GLU A 95 10.05 7.25 7.07
N VAL A 96 10.89 6.82 8.02
CA VAL A 96 10.79 5.52 8.71
C VAL A 96 9.45 5.38 9.41
N LEU A 97 8.97 6.46 10.03
CA LEU A 97 7.65 6.48 10.67
C LEU A 97 6.51 6.24 9.68
N GLU A 98 6.57 6.87 8.52
CA GLU A 98 5.58 6.69 7.46
C GLU A 98 5.63 5.25 6.94
N GLY A 99 6.83 4.72 6.67
CA GLY A 99 7.04 3.33 6.27
C GLY A 99 6.51 2.33 7.29
N MET A 100 6.74 2.56 8.59
CA MET A 100 6.24 1.69 9.67
C MET A 100 4.72 1.72 9.78
N VAL A 101 4.10 2.90 9.67
CA VAL A 101 2.64 3.04 9.67
C VAL A 101 2.03 2.35 8.45
N ASN A 102 2.60 2.56 7.26
CA ASN A 102 2.16 1.91 6.03
C ASN A 102 2.28 0.38 6.12
N LEU A 103 3.41 -0.12 6.61
CA LEU A 103 3.60 -1.56 6.82
C LEU A 103 2.58 -2.13 7.81
N LYS A 104 2.33 -1.44 8.92
CA LYS A 104 1.32 -1.88 9.89
C LYS A 104 -0.08 -1.93 9.28
N ASN A 105 -0.47 -0.89 8.54
CA ASN A 105 -1.76 -0.86 7.85
C ASN A 105 -1.88 -2.03 6.86
N LEU A 106 -0.82 -2.31 6.08
CA LEU A 106 -0.79 -3.45 5.18
C LEU A 106 -0.94 -4.79 5.93
N ILE A 107 -0.31 -4.95 7.09
CA ILE A 107 -0.45 -6.16 7.92
C ILE A 107 -1.89 -6.30 8.46
N GLU A 108 -2.51 -5.21 8.89
CA GLU A 108 -3.87 -5.22 9.43
C GLU A 108 -4.95 -5.44 8.35
N GLU A 109 -4.74 -4.89 7.15
CA GLU A 109 -5.61 -5.08 5.99
C GLU A 109 -5.44 -6.47 5.34
N SER A 110 -4.31 -7.14 5.60
CA SER A 110 -4.02 -8.44 5.00
C SER A 110 -4.85 -9.58 5.62
N PRO A 111 -5.45 -10.46 4.80
CA PRO A 111 -6.14 -11.63 5.30
C PRO A 111 -5.17 -12.61 5.98
N LYS A 112 -5.46 -12.97 7.23
CA LYS A 112 -4.56 -13.78 8.10
C LYS A 112 -4.29 -15.19 7.58
N ASP A 113 -5.23 -15.76 6.83
CA ASP A 113 -5.21 -17.16 6.42
C ASP A 113 -4.67 -17.35 4.99
N VAL A 114 -4.29 -16.27 4.31
CA VAL A 114 -3.76 -16.33 2.95
C VAL A 114 -2.25 -16.19 2.99
N LYS A 115 -1.54 -17.18 2.44
CA LYS A 115 -0.11 -17.07 2.24
C LYS A 115 0.15 -16.05 1.12
N GLY A 116 0.68 -14.89 1.50
CA GLY A 116 1.08 -13.87 0.54
C GLY A 116 2.13 -14.40 -0.43
N TRP A 117 2.04 -13.96 -1.69
CA TRP A 117 3.03 -14.27 -2.71
C TRP A 117 4.43 -13.77 -2.29
N ARG A 118 5.47 -14.50 -2.69
CA ARG A 118 6.87 -14.14 -2.46
C ARG A 118 7.63 -14.34 -3.78
N PRO A 119 8.60 -13.46 -4.09
CA PRO A 119 9.44 -13.64 -5.26
C PRO A 119 10.07 -15.03 -5.25
N SER A 120 9.93 -15.73 -6.36
CA SER A 120 10.53 -17.05 -6.57
C SER A 120 12.04 -16.94 -6.81
N GLY A 121 12.52 -15.76 -7.23
CA GLY A 121 13.88 -15.56 -7.73
C GLY A 121 14.03 -15.90 -9.21
N ILE A 122 12.93 -16.26 -9.88
CA ILE A 122 12.87 -16.49 -11.32
C ILE A 122 12.15 -15.30 -11.96
N PRO A 123 12.87 -14.40 -12.66
CA PRO A 123 12.28 -13.14 -13.15
C PRO A 123 11.08 -13.33 -14.08
N SER A 124 11.08 -14.37 -14.92
CA SER A 124 9.94 -14.66 -15.80
C SER A 124 8.66 -14.90 -15.00
N ASP A 125 8.74 -15.73 -13.98
CA ASP A 125 7.59 -16.17 -13.20
C ASP A 125 7.09 -15.03 -12.30
N ASP A 126 8.03 -14.26 -11.75
CA ASP A 126 7.73 -13.11 -10.89
C ASP A 126 7.04 -11.98 -11.66
N ILE A 127 7.48 -11.70 -12.89
CA ILE A 127 6.86 -10.71 -13.78
C ILE A 127 5.51 -11.23 -14.27
N SER A 128 5.42 -12.50 -14.69
CA SER A 128 4.16 -13.09 -15.14
C SER A 128 3.09 -13.01 -14.05
N GLY A 129 3.41 -13.29 -12.79
CA GLY A 129 2.48 -13.15 -11.68
C GLY A 129 1.94 -11.73 -11.49
N HIS A 130 2.72 -10.70 -11.81
CA HIS A 130 2.29 -9.30 -11.74
C HIS A 130 1.49 -8.86 -12.97
N LEU A 131 1.80 -9.38 -14.15
CA LEU A 131 1.12 -9.01 -15.40
C LEU A 131 -0.19 -9.74 -15.58
N GLN A 132 -0.32 -10.95 -15.02
CA GLN A 132 -1.47 -11.82 -15.23
C GLN A 132 -2.82 -11.17 -14.84
N PRO A 133 -2.96 -10.46 -13.71
CA PRO A 133 -4.20 -9.73 -13.40
C PRO A 133 -4.57 -8.69 -14.46
N VAL A 134 -3.59 -7.92 -14.94
CA VAL A 134 -3.79 -6.91 -15.99
C VAL A 134 -4.24 -7.56 -17.30
N MET A 135 -3.64 -8.72 -17.64
CA MET A 135 -4.03 -9.48 -18.81
C MET A 135 -5.47 -9.99 -18.72
N PHE A 136 -5.90 -10.48 -17.55
CA PHE A 136 -7.28 -10.91 -17.32
C PHE A 136 -8.28 -9.76 -17.44
N ASP A 137 -7.96 -8.57 -16.91
CA ASP A 137 -8.81 -7.38 -17.06
C ASP A 137 -8.97 -6.99 -18.54
N ILE A 138 -7.88 -7.05 -19.32
CA ILE A 138 -7.90 -6.78 -20.75
C ILE A 138 -8.77 -7.81 -21.48
N GLU A 139 -8.58 -9.09 -21.19
CA GLU A 139 -9.35 -10.18 -21.79
C GLU A 139 -10.85 -10.03 -21.52
N GLU A 140 -11.24 -9.72 -20.27
CA GLU A 140 -12.63 -9.50 -19.91
C GLU A 140 -13.24 -8.32 -20.67
N ASN A 141 -12.49 -7.22 -20.79
CA ASN A 141 -12.93 -6.04 -21.55
C ASN A 141 -13.12 -6.36 -23.05
N LEU A 142 -12.23 -7.14 -23.65
CA LEU A 142 -12.35 -7.57 -25.05
C LEU A 142 -13.57 -8.48 -25.26
N ILE A 143 -13.84 -9.39 -24.32
CA ILE A 143 -15.04 -10.24 -24.36
C ILE A 143 -16.31 -9.37 -24.30
N ARG A 144 -16.37 -8.41 -23.37
CA ARG A 144 -17.50 -7.47 -23.27
C ARG A 144 -17.71 -6.68 -24.56
N LEU A 145 -16.62 -6.21 -25.19
CA LEU A 145 -16.69 -5.50 -26.46
C LEU A 145 -17.22 -6.40 -27.59
N ARG A 146 -16.74 -7.65 -27.67
CA ARG A 146 -17.21 -8.62 -28.67
C ARG A 146 -18.72 -8.85 -28.54
N CYS A 147 -19.21 -9.14 -27.34
CA CYS A 147 -20.64 -9.37 -27.09
C CYS A 147 -21.49 -8.16 -27.49
N ARG A 148 -20.99 -6.93 -27.24
CA ARG A 148 -21.67 -5.70 -27.66
C ARG A 148 -21.76 -5.60 -29.18
N LEU A 149 -20.66 -5.84 -29.88
CA LEU A 149 -20.62 -5.77 -31.35
C LEU A 149 -21.49 -6.84 -32.00
N GLU A 150 -21.51 -8.06 -31.45
CA GLU A 150 -22.40 -9.14 -31.90
C GLU A 150 -23.88 -8.75 -31.75
N SER A 151 -24.25 -8.13 -30.62
CA SER A 151 -25.61 -7.62 -30.42
C SER A 151 -25.99 -6.52 -31.42
N GLU A 152 -25.06 -5.59 -31.71
CA GLU A 152 -25.28 -4.53 -32.69
C GLU A 152 -25.42 -5.09 -34.11
N LEU A 153 -24.60 -6.08 -34.48
CA LEU A 153 -24.72 -6.78 -35.77
C LEU A 153 -26.05 -7.50 -35.91
N GLU A 154 -26.51 -8.19 -34.88
CA GLU A 154 -27.80 -8.89 -34.92
C GLU A 154 -28.97 -7.92 -35.08
N LYS A 155 -28.95 -6.79 -34.36
CA LYS A 155 -29.93 -5.70 -34.53
C LYS A 155 -29.92 -5.13 -35.95
N LYS A 156 -28.74 -5.00 -36.56
CA LYS A 156 -28.62 -4.52 -37.95
C LYS A 156 -29.15 -5.55 -38.94
N ARG A 157 -28.83 -6.84 -38.75
CA ARG A 157 -29.34 -7.93 -39.58
C ARG A 157 -30.86 -8.00 -39.56
N SER A 158 -31.47 -7.93 -38.37
CA SER A 158 -32.93 -7.93 -38.25
C SER A 158 -33.56 -6.69 -38.91
N PHE A 159 -32.97 -5.51 -38.73
CA PHE A 159 -33.42 -4.28 -39.39
C PHE A 159 -33.38 -4.38 -40.92
N TYR A 160 -32.29 -4.89 -41.50
CA TYR A 160 -32.17 -5.05 -42.95
C TYR A 160 -33.16 -6.07 -43.48
N LYS A 161 -33.33 -7.20 -42.81
CA LYS A 161 -34.32 -8.22 -43.18
C LYS A 161 -35.74 -7.68 -43.17
N GLU A 162 -36.12 -6.94 -42.12
CA GLU A 162 -37.44 -6.30 -42.03
C GLU A 162 -37.65 -5.25 -43.13
N THR A 163 -36.60 -4.53 -43.52
CA THR A 163 -36.65 -3.54 -44.60
C THR A 163 -36.79 -4.23 -45.97
N GLU A 164 -36.07 -5.33 -46.18
CA GLU A 164 -36.18 -6.16 -47.37
C GLU A 164 -37.57 -6.78 -47.50
N ASP A 165 -38.10 -7.37 -46.43
CA ASP A 165 -39.44 -7.96 -46.39
C ASP A 165 -40.51 -6.91 -46.71
N ARG A 166 -40.39 -5.69 -46.16
CA ARG A 166 -41.27 -4.55 -46.49
C ARG A 166 -41.17 -4.11 -47.94
N ALA A 167 -39.96 -4.01 -48.48
CA ALA A 167 -39.76 -3.64 -49.89
C ALA A 167 -40.36 -4.70 -50.83
N GLN A 168 -40.17 -5.99 -50.54
CA GLN A 168 -40.76 -7.08 -51.31
C GLN A 168 -42.29 -7.06 -51.24
N ALA A 169 -42.88 -6.80 -50.06
CA ALA A 169 -44.32 -6.67 -49.92
C ALA A 169 -44.88 -5.50 -50.76
N ALA A 170 -44.25 -4.32 -50.69
CA ALA A 170 -44.65 -3.16 -51.48
C ALA A 170 -44.56 -3.43 -53.00
N MET A 171 -43.51 -4.12 -53.46
CA MET A 171 -43.38 -4.48 -54.87
C MET A 171 -44.47 -5.47 -55.32
N ARG A 172 -44.86 -6.43 -54.48
CA ARG A 172 -45.97 -7.36 -54.77
C ARG A 172 -47.30 -6.62 -54.87
N GLU A 173 -47.58 -5.68 -53.98
CA GLU A 173 -48.78 -4.85 -54.03
C GLU A 173 -48.85 -4.02 -55.32
N VAL A 174 -47.76 -3.34 -55.69
CA VAL A 174 -47.67 -2.56 -56.95
C VAL A 174 -47.88 -3.46 -58.17
N THR A 175 -47.35 -4.69 -58.16
CA THR A 175 -47.54 -5.67 -59.24
C THR A 175 -49.01 -6.12 -59.32
N PHE A 176 -49.68 -6.30 -58.18
CA PHE A 176 -51.10 -6.65 -58.11
C PHE A 176 -52.02 -5.53 -58.65
N PHE A 177 -51.73 -4.27 -58.30
CA PHE A 177 -52.46 -3.11 -58.84
C PHE A 177 -52.29 -2.97 -60.36
N ASN A 178 -51.07 -3.16 -60.88
CA ASN A 178 -50.81 -3.08 -62.32
C ASN A 178 -51.49 -4.20 -63.12
N HIS A 179 -51.61 -5.41 -62.56
CA HIS A 179 -52.37 -6.51 -63.17
C HIS A 179 -53.88 -6.20 -63.23
N MET A 180 -54.45 -5.62 -62.17
CA MET A 180 -55.88 -5.24 -62.16
C MET A 180 -56.19 -4.12 -63.16
N VAL A 181 -55.30 -3.13 -63.30
CA VAL A 181 -55.50 -2.00 -64.24
C VAL A 181 -55.36 -2.41 -65.70
N ARG A 182 -54.53 -3.41 -66.04
CA ARG A 182 -54.39 -3.93 -67.41
C ARG A 182 -55.47 -4.94 -67.84
N SER A 183 -56.29 -5.42 -66.89
CA SER A 183 -57.33 -6.44 -67.16
C SER A 183 -58.73 -5.86 -67.37
N LEU A 184 -58.86 -4.54 -67.47
CA LEU A 184 -60.11 -3.88 -67.83
C LEU A 184 -60.13 -3.67 -69.36
N PRO A 185 -61.17 -4.18 -70.07
CA PRO A 185 -61.32 -4.01 -71.52
C PRO A 185 -61.56 -2.56 -71.93
#